data_AF-A0AAW1MDX6-F1
#
_entry.id   AF-A0AAW1MDX6-F1
#
_cell.length_a   1.000
_cell.length_b   1.000
_cell.length_c   1.000
_cell.angle_alpha   90.00
_cell.angle_beta   90.00
_cell.angle_gamma   90.00
#
_symmetry.space_group_name_H-M   'P 1'
#
loop_
_entity.id
_entity.type
_entity.pdbx_description
1 polymer ?
#
loop_
_entity_poly.entity_id
_entity_poly.type
_entity_poly.pdbx_seq_one_letter_code
_entity_poly.pdbx_strand_id
1 'polypeptide(L)'
;MGTWSRGQEELFVLLLRRQSAGAVWSRFHGSEGKQGVEEEWRSLKECVTRTAEIELEIEKREGKKDWYDEKCEQMVDEKVEARLKWIRTNNEEDREEYQRRRRICNRAIRKAKRECIDRRIKEQNKVFKGKVRGIKMKDGRLAEQEDRYRQVWTDHFMELLNDTSQSGSEVIEIDENEGDKTSRN
;
A
#
# COMPACT_ATOMS: atom_id res chain seq x y z
N MET A 1 21.86 3.85 22.61
CA MET A 1 21.16 3.05 21.58
C MET A 1 21.90 3.30 20.28
N GLY A 2 22.66 2.31 19.80
CA GLY A 2 23.54 2.48 18.64
C GLY A 2 22.75 2.39 17.33
N THR A 3 22.88 3.39 16.48
CA THR A 3 22.38 3.36 15.10
C THR A 3 23.32 2.49 14.26
N TRP A 4 22.77 1.42 13.69
CA TRP A 4 23.51 0.54 12.79
C TRP A 4 23.71 1.27 11.45
N SER A 5 24.89 1.15 10.83
CA SER A 5 25.10 1.69 9.49
C SER A 5 24.41 0.79 8.46
N ARG A 6 23.94 1.34 7.32
CA ARG A 6 23.27 0.59 6.24
C ARG A 6 23.98 -0.71 5.85
N GLY A 7 25.32 -0.74 5.91
CA GLY A 7 26.10 -1.95 5.60
C GLY A 7 25.97 -3.08 6.64
N GLN A 8 25.70 -2.76 7.91
CA GLN A 8 25.45 -3.77 8.93
C GLN A 8 24.02 -4.29 8.91
N GLU A 9 23.04 -3.47 8.50
CA GLU A 9 21.67 -3.91 8.26
C GLU A 9 21.61 -4.91 7.10
N GLU A 10 22.34 -4.68 6.00
CA GLU A 10 22.39 -5.63 4.89
C GLU A 10 23.07 -6.95 5.28
N LEU A 11 24.17 -6.90 6.04
CA LEU A 11 24.81 -8.10 6.56
C LEU A 11 23.91 -8.87 7.53
N PHE A 12 23.14 -8.16 8.36
CA PHE A 12 22.16 -8.79 9.25
C PHE A 12 21.01 -9.44 8.47
N VAL A 13 20.48 -8.78 7.44
CA VAL A 13 19.44 -9.34 6.55
C VAL A 13 19.98 -10.54 5.74
N LEU A 14 21.23 -10.50 5.30
CA LEU A 14 21.88 -11.62 4.60
C LEU A 14 22.17 -12.79 5.55
N LEU A 15 22.57 -12.51 6.79
CA LEU A 15 22.77 -13.51 7.83
C LEU A 15 21.44 -14.15 8.24
N LEU A 16 20.37 -13.35 8.35
CA LEU A 16 19.01 -13.83 8.62
C LEU A 16 18.52 -14.69 7.45
N ARG A 17 18.65 -14.23 6.20
CA ARG A 17 18.35 -15.03 4.99
C ARG A 17 19.11 -16.36 4.96
N ARG A 18 20.37 -16.37 5.41
CA ARG A 18 21.21 -17.57 5.46
C ARG A 18 20.81 -18.52 6.60
N GLN A 19 20.41 -18.00 7.76
CA GLN A 19 19.89 -18.80 8.88
C GLN A 19 18.52 -19.40 8.56
N SER A 20 17.60 -18.60 8.01
CA SER A 20 16.28 -19.06 7.54
C SER A 20 16.42 -20.13 6.44
N ALA A 21 17.35 -19.95 5.49
CA ALA A 21 17.62 -20.95 4.47
C ALA A 21 18.15 -22.26 5.07
N GLY A 22 19.04 -22.21 6.07
CA GLY A 22 19.53 -23.38 6.78
C GLY A 22 18.45 -24.13 7.57
N ALA A 23 17.52 -23.41 8.19
CA ALA A 23 16.38 -23.97 8.91
C ALA A 23 15.38 -24.66 7.97
N VAL A 24 15.08 -24.05 6.82
CA VAL A 24 14.23 -24.63 5.77
C VAL A 24 14.86 -25.91 5.20
N TRP A 25 16.17 -25.86 4.92
CA TRP A 25 16.90 -26.98 4.32
C TRP A 25 17.02 -28.18 5.28
N SER A 26 17.26 -27.93 6.57
CA SER A 26 17.34 -28.97 7.61
C SER A 26 15.97 -29.66 7.85
N ARG A 27 14.87 -28.91 7.77
CA ARG A 27 13.51 -29.48 7.88
C ARG A 27 13.10 -30.27 6.65
N PHE A 28 13.54 -29.87 5.47
CA PHE A 28 13.18 -30.52 4.21
C PHE A 28 13.85 -31.90 4.06
N HIS A 29 15.13 -32.03 4.39
CA HIS A 29 15.85 -33.32 4.29
C HIS A 29 15.53 -34.32 5.42
N GLY A 30 14.77 -33.94 6.44
CA GLY A 30 14.23 -34.88 7.43
C GLY A 30 13.08 -35.77 6.91
N SER A 31 12.68 -35.60 5.65
CA SER A 31 11.47 -36.17 5.03
C SER A 31 11.79 -37.09 3.83
N GLU A 32 12.99 -37.68 3.75
CA GLU A 32 13.37 -38.54 2.62
C GLU A 32 12.72 -39.94 2.69
N GLY A 33 11.46 -40.02 2.25
CA GLY A 33 10.78 -41.25 1.89
C GLY A 33 10.15 -41.10 0.52
N LYS A 34 10.37 -42.08 -0.38
CA LYS A 34 9.92 -42.14 -1.78
C LYS A 34 8.53 -41.51 -2.00
N GLN A 35 8.48 -40.23 -2.34
CA GLN A 35 7.26 -39.50 -2.65
C GLN A 35 7.42 -38.87 -4.03
N GLY A 36 6.34 -38.82 -4.80
CA GLY A 36 6.38 -38.25 -6.14
C GLY A 36 6.73 -36.76 -6.11
N VAL A 37 7.26 -36.24 -7.22
CA VAL A 37 7.68 -34.83 -7.37
C VAL A 37 6.62 -33.84 -6.86
N GLU A 38 5.33 -34.12 -7.07
CA GLU A 38 4.22 -33.28 -6.61
C GLU A 38 4.11 -33.20 -5.08
N GLU A 39 4.44 -34.29 -4.41
CA GLU A 39 4.36 -34.41 -2.96
C GLU A 39 5.60 -33.82 -2.27
N GLU A 40 6.77 -33.93 -2.93
CA GLU A 40 7.96 -33.15 -2.57
C GLU A 40 7.72 -31.64 -2.70
N TRP A 41 7.10 -31.19 -3.79
CA TRP A 41 6.73 -29.78 -3.98
C TRP A 41 5.75 -29.29 -2.92
N ARG A 42 4.77 -30.13 -2.55
CA ARG A 42 3.82 -29.82 -1.47
C ARG A 42 4.54 -29.69 -0.13
N SER A 43 5.42 -30.64 0.19
CA SER A 43 6.23 -30.64 1.41
C SER A 43 7.13 -29.40 1.50
N LEU A 44 7.82 -29.05 0.40
CA LEU A 44 8.64 -27.84 0.31
C LEU A 44 7.81 -26.58 0.57
N LYS A 45 6.66 -26.48 -0.09
CA LYS A 45 5.76 -25.33 0.05
C LYS A 45 5.26 -25.19 1.49
N GLU A 46 4.92 -26.30 2.12
CA GLU A 46 4.48 -26.32 3.51
C GLU A 46 5.61 -25.94 4.48
N CYS A 47 6.83 -26.49 4.28
CA CYS A 47 8.00 -26.16 5.09
C CYS A 47 8.35 -24.66 5.01
N VAL A 48 8.36 -24.09 3.80
CA VAL A 48 8.64 -22.66 3.58
C VAL A 48 7.54 -21.81 4.23
N THR A 49 6.27 -22.17 4.05
CA THR A 49 5.14 -21.42 4.63
C THR A 49 5.20 -21.45 6.15
N ARG A 50 5.37 -22.62 6.77
CA ARG A 50 5.48 -22.74 8.23
C ARG A 50 6.68 -22.00 8.79
N THR A 51 7.82 -22.04 8.13
CA THR A 51 9.01 -21.33 8.58
C THR A 51 8.80 -19.82 8.48
N ALA A 52 8.17 -19.34 7.40
CA ALA A 52 7.77 -17.94 7.28
C ALA A 52 6.74 -17.53 8.34
N GLU A 53 5.74 -18.35 8.64
CA GLU A 53 4.75 -18.07 9.69
C GLU A 53 5.40 -17.98 11.08
N ILE A 54 6.38 -18.84 11.39
CA ILE A 54 7.10 -18.85 12.67
C ILE A 54 8.07 -17.67 12.78
N GLU A 55 8.85 -17.38 11.75
CA GLU A 55 9.91 -16.36 11.81
C GLU A 55 9.41 -14.94 11.56
N LEU A 56 8.35 -14.78 10.76
CA LEU A 56 7.92 -13.45 10.30
C LEU A 56 6.64 -12.95 10.99
N GLU A 57 6.12 -13.65 12.00
CA GLU A 57 4.86 -13.34 12.71
C GLU A 57 3.81 -12.75 11.76
N ILE A 58 3.61 -13.42 10.61
CA ILE A 58 2.80 -12.84 9.54
C ILE A 58 1.35 -12.89 10.01
N GLU A 59 0.86 -11.76 10.51
CA GLU A 59 -0.57 -11.54 10.69
C GLU A 59 -1.24 -11.88 9.36
N LYS A 60 -2.04 -12.95 9.37
CA LYS A 60 -2.81 -13.36 8.21
C LYS A 60 -3.61 -12.15 7.78
N ARG A 61 -3.33 -11.65 6.56
CA ARG A 61 -4.03 -10.49 6.02
C ARG A 61 -5.53 -10.68 6.25
N GLU A 62 -6.13 -9.73 6.95
CA GLU A 62 -7.57 -9.74 7.22
C GLU A 62 -8.35 -9.96 5.91
N GLY A 63 -9.55 -10.53 6.03
CA GLY A 63 -10.36 -11.05 4.92
C GLY A 63 -10.62 -10.07 3.76
N LYS A 64 -11.41 -10.51 2.77
CA LYS A 64 -11.74 -9.70 1.59
C LYS A 64 -12.10 -8.27 2.03
N LYS A 65 -11.46 -7.28 1.41
CA LYS A 65 -11.63 -5.86 1.76
C LYS A 65 -13.11 -5.50 1.68
N ASP A 66 -13.57 -4.68 2.61
CA ASP A 66 -14.96 -4.21 2.69
C ASP A 66 -15.51 -3.56 1.40
N TRP A 67 -14.63 -3.02 0.56
CA TRP A 67 -14.97 -2.44 -0.74
C TRP A 67 -14.84 -3.41 -1.93
N TYR A 68 -14.28 -4.60 -1.72
CA TYR A 68 -14.02 -5.59 -2.76
C TYR A 68 -15.15 -6.61 -2.82
N ASP A 69 -16.08 -6.39 -3.74
CA ASP A 69 -17.25 -7.23 -3.97
C ASP A 69 -17.01 -8.32 -5.03
N GLU A 70 -17.97 -9.22 -5.17
CA GLU A 70 -17.97 -10.27 -6.19
C GLU A 70 -17.85 -9.70 -7.61
N LYS A 71 -18.41 -8.51 -7.84
CA LYS A 71 -18.30 -7.81 -9.11
C LYS A 71 -16.85 -7.40 -9.42
N CYS A 72 -16.12 -6.89 -8.42
CA CYS A 72 -14.69 -6.59 -8.57
C CYS A 72 -13.88 -7.85 -8.90
N GLU A 73 -14.21 -8.98 -8.28
CA GLU A 73 -13.60 -10.28 -8.55
C GLU A 73 -13.82 -10.71 -10.00
N GLN A 74 -15.07 -10.74 -10.47
CA GLN A 74 -15.43 -11.05 -11.85
C GLN A 74 -14.67 -10.17 -12.86
N MET A 75 -14.61 -8.86 -12.63
CA MET A 75 -13.88 -7.94 -13.53
C MET A 75 -12.36 -8.15 -13.52
N VAL A 76 -11.79 -8.65 -12.42
CA VAL A 76 -10.38 -9.01 -12.36
C VAL A 76 -10.15 -10.29 -13.14
N ASP A 77 -11.03 -11.27 -13.02
CA ASP A 77 -10.95 -12.55 -13.73
C ASP A 77 -11.05 -12.35 -15.24
N GLU A 78 -12.05 -11.59 -15.72
CA GLU A 78 -12.18 -11.23 -17.14
C GLU A 78 -10.92 -10.53 -17.68
N LYS A 79 -10.29 -9.66 -16.88
CA LYS A 79 -9.05 -8.99 -17.25
C LYS A 79 -7.89 -9.98 -17.34
N VAL A 80 -7.83 -10.97 -16.45
CA VAL A 80 -6.81 -12.03 -16.47
C VAL A 80 -7.01 -12.93 -17.69
N GLU A 81 -8.25 -13.33 -17.98
CA GLU A 81 -8.58 -14.13 -19.17
C GLU A 81 -8.19 -13.41 -20.46
N ALA A 82 -8.54 -12.14 -20.61
CA ALA A 82 -8.14 -11.33 -21.76
C ALA A 82 -6.61 -11.23 -21.88
N ARG A 83 -5.90 -11.09 -20.75
CA ARG A 83 -4.42 -11.09 -20.74
C ARG A 83 -3.84 -12.43 -21.18
N LEU A 84 -4.38 -13.55 -20.68
CA LEU A 84 -3.93 -14.89 -21.06
C LEU A 84 -4.20 -15.16 -22.54
N LYS A 85 -5.36 -14.71 -23.06
CA LYS A 85 -5.70 -14.80 -24.47
C LYS A 85 -4.66 -14.05 -25.32
N TRP A 86 -4.39 -12.79 -25.00
CA TRP A 86 -3.38 -12.00 -25.70
C TRP A 86 -1.98 -12.63 -25.64
N ILE A 87 -1.56 -13.18 -24.50
CA ILE A 87 -0.25 -13.87 -24.40
C ILE A 87 -0.17 -15.09 -25.32
N ARG A 88 -1.29 -15.82 -25.49
CA ARG A 88 -1.34 -17.03 -26.33
C ARG A 88 -1.35 -16.69 -27.82
N THR A 89 -2.14 -15.71 -28.24
CA THR A 89 -2.34 -15.37 -29.66
C THR A 89 -1.35 -14.33 -30.17
N ASN A 90 -0.88 -13.43 -29.29
CA ASN A 90 -0.07 -12.26 -29.59
C ASN A 90 -0.64 -11.35 -30.70
N ASN A 91 -1.98 -11.33 -30.84
CA ASN A 91 -2.68 -10.48 -31.80
C ASN A 91 -2.94 -9.07 -31.22
N GLU A 92 -2.99 -8.04 -32.08
CA GLU A 92 -3.28 -6.66 -31.68
C GLU A 92 -4.74 -6.49 -31.22
N GLU A 93 -5.70 -7.19 -31.83
CA GLU A 93 -7.11 -7.15 -31.39
C GLU A 93 -7.27 -7.65 -29.95
N ASP A 94 -6.57 -8.73 -29.59
CA ASP A 94 -6.58 -9.28 -28.24
C ASP A 94 -5.85 -8.36 -27.24
N ARG A 95 -4.83 -7.64 -27.71
CA ARG A 95 -4.17 -6.59 -26.92
C ARG A 95 -5.12 -5.44 -26.64
N GLU A 96 -5.88 -4.98 -27.63
CA GLU A 96 -6.89 -3.93 -27.47
C GLU A 96 -8.03 -4.36 -26.53
N GLU A 97 -8.50 -5.60 -26.66
CA GLU A 97 -9.48 -6.20 -25.73
C GLU A 97 -8.96 -6.16 -24.29
N TYR A 98 -7.74 -6.65 -24.06
CA TYR A 98 -7.11 -6.60 -22.75
C TYR A 98 -7.00 -5.16 -22.23
N GLN A 99 -6.56 -4.21 -23.06
CA GLN A 99 -6.48 -2.81 -22.66
C GLN A 99 -7.85 -2.25 -22.26
N ARG A 100 -8.90 -2.58 -23.02
CA ARG A 100 -10.27 -2.15 -22.73
C ARG A 100 -10.75 -2.72 -21.39
N ARG A 101 -10.61 -4.03 -21.19
CA ARG A 101 -10.96 -4.73 -19.93
C ARG A 101 -10.17 -4.17 -18.74
N ARG A 102 -8.86 -3.93 -18.92
CA ARG A 102 -8.01 -3.30 -17.90
C ARG A 102 -8.51 -1.91 -17.49
N ARG A 103 -8.91 -1.06 -18.44
CA ARG A 103 -9.45 0.28 -18.17
C ARG A 103 -10.77 0.21 -17.41
N ILE A 104 -11.68 -0.68 -17.83
CA ILE A 104 -12.98 -0.89 -17.19
C ILE A 104 -12.81 -1.40 -15.75
N CYS A 105 -12.05 -2.48 -15.57
CA CYS A 105 -11.74 -3.08 -14.27
C CYS A 105 -11.15 -2.05 -13.31
N ASN A 106 -10.11 -1.32 -13.73
CA ASN A 106 -9.47 -0.31 -12.89
C ASN A 106 -10.40 0.85 -12.55
N ARG A 107 -11.28 1.27 -13.48
CA ARG A 107 -12.27 2.33 -13.21
C ARG A 107 -13.27 1.87 -12.15
N ALA A 108 -13.77 0.65 -12.28
CA ALA A 108 -14.75 0.09 -11.36
C ALA A 108 -14.17 -0.13 -9.96
N ILE A 109 -12.97 -0.70 -9.84
CA ILE A 109 -12.26 -0.86 -8.56
C ILE A 109 -12.05 0.48 -7.86
N ARG A 110 -11.59 1.51 -8.59
CA ARG A 110 -11.41 2.85 -8.01
C ARG A 110 -12.75 3.45 -7.55
N LYS A 111 -13.83 3.22 -8.30
CA LYS A 111 -15.17 3.68 -7.95
C LYS A 111 -15.65 2.99 -6.67
N ALA A 112 -15.60 1.66 -6.60
CA ALA A 112 -16.00 0.89 -5.43
C ALA A 112 -15.24 1.32 -4.16
N LYS A 113 -13.91 1.52 -4.29
CA LYS A 113 -13.09 2.02 -3.19
C LYS A 113 -13.54 3.40 -2.71
N ARG A 114 -13.81 4.35 -3.62
CA ARG A 114 -14.32 5.69 -3.25
C ARG A 114 -15.68 5.61 -2.57
N GLU A 115 -16.61 4.85 -3.13
CA GLU A 115 -17.97 4.70 -2.58
C GLU A 115 -17.95 4.10 -1.17
N CYS A 116 -17.06 3.14 -0.91
CA CYS A 116 -16.88 2.60 0.44
C CYS A 116 -16.36 3.65 1.42
N ILE A 117 -15.33 4.41 1.04
CA ILE A 117 -14.77 5.49 1.87
C ILE A 117 -15.83 6.56 2.14
N ASP A 118 -16.54 7.01 1.11
CA ASP A 118 -17.61 8.02 1.23
C ASP A 118 -18.73 7.54 2.15
N ARG A 119 -19.12 6.26 2.04
CA ARG A 119 -20.09 5.63 2.95
C ARG A 119 -19.59 5.66 4.38
N ARG A 120 -18.32 5.33 4.62
CA ARG A 120 -17.72 5.31 5.95
C ARG A 120 -17.62 6.71 6.56
N ILE A 121 -17.25 7.72 5.77
CA ILE A 121 -17.25 9.14 6.19
C ILE A 121 -18.67 9.58 6.55
N LYS A 122 -19.66 9.26 5.72
CA LYS A 122 -21.07 9.59 5.99
C LYS A 122 -21.55 8.95 7.30
N GLU A 123 -21.20 7.69 7.54
CA GLU A 123 -21.57 6.99 8.76
C GLU A 123 -20.90 7.61 10.00
N GLN A 124 -19.60 7.93 9.90
CA GLN A 124 -18.90 8.66 10.96
C GLN A 124 -19.52 10.04 11.24
N ASN A 125 -19.89 10.79 10.20
CA ASN A 125 -20.53 12.09 10.35
C ASN A 125 -21.94 11.99 10.97
N LYS A 126 -22.67 10.89 10.75
CA LYS A 126 -23.96 10.65 11.44
C LYS A 126 -23.77 10.36 12.93
N VAL A 127 -22.71 9.63 13.29
CA VAL A 127 -22.36 9.31 14.69
C VAL A 127 -21.81 10.54 15.39
N PHE A 128 -21.01 11.35 14.69
CA PHE A 128 -20.43 12.59 15.17
C PHE A 128 -21.46 13.74 15.09
N LYS A 129 -22.44 13.72 16.00
CA LYS A 129 -23.38 14.85 16.22
C LYS A 129 -22.84 15.90 17.19
N GLY A 130 -21.60 15.75 17.65
CA GLY A 130 -20.98 16.69 18.58
C GLY A 130 -20.65 17.99 17.88
N LYS A 131 -21.20 19.11 18.36
CA LYS A 131 -20.68 20.44 18.00
C LYS A 131 -19.22 20.46 18.47
N VAL A 132 -18.28 20.73 17.56
CA VAL A 132 -16.89 21.00 17.94
C VAL A 132 -16.94 22.16 18.92
N ARG A 133 -16.71 21.87 20.21
CA ARG A 133 -16.82 22.87 21.29
C ARG A 133 -15.72 23.92 21.19
N GLY A 134 -14.60 23.54 20.59
CA GLY A 134 -13.47 24.41 20.35
C GLY A 134 -12.22 23.64 20.01
N ILE A 135 -11.16 24.35 19.63
CA ILE A 135 -9.82 23.79 19.46
C ILE A 135 -8.99 24.19 20.68
N LYS A 136 -8.33 23.21 21.31
CA LYS A 136 -7.42 23.48 22.42
C LYS A 136 -6.11 24.06 21.88
N MET A 137 -5.80 25.27 22.31
CA MET A 137 -4.56 25.98 22.02
C MET A 137 -3.40 25.41 22.87
N LYS A 138 -2.16 25.75 22.51
CA LYS A 138 -0.95 25.33 23.23
C LYS A 138 -0.91 25.80 24.70
N ASP A 139 -1.51 26.96 24.98
CA ASP A 139 -1.67 27.51 26.32
C ASP A 139 -2.75 26.79 27.16
N GLY A 140 -3.40 25.77 26.59
CA GLY A 140 -4.45 24.99 27.22
C GLY A 140 -5.84 25.60 27.13
N ARG A 141 -6.00 26.80 26.55
CA ARG A 141 -7.30 27.46 26.37
C ARG A 141 -8.07 26.88 25.19
N LEU A 142 -9.39 26.94 25.24
CA LEU A 142 -10.27 26.54 24.14
C LEU A 142 -10.60 27.77 23.28
N ALA A 143 -10.23 27.72 22.01
CA ALA A 143 -10.76 28.63 21.01
C ALA A 143 -12.18 28.16 20.68
N GLU A 144 -13.20 29.02 20.79
CA GLU A 144 -14.59 28.66 20.43
C GLU A 144 -15.04 29.31 19.10
N GLN A 145 -14.26 30.27 18.58
CA GLN A 145 -14.55 31.01 17.35
C GLN A 145 -13.86 30.40 16.13
N GLU A 146 -14.62 30.27 15.04
CA GLU A 146 -14.19 29.61 13.80
C GLU A 146 -12.97 30.28 13.15
N ASP A 147 -12.90 31.61 13.17
CA ASP A 147 -11.79 32.37 12.58
C ASP A 147 -10.45 32.11 13.30
N ARG A 148 -10.50 31.78 14.59
CA ARG A 148 -9.30 31.44 15.37
C ARG A 148 -8.78 30.05 15.08
N TYR A 149 -9.59 29.15 14.52
CA TYR A 149 -9.13 27.81 14.15
C TYR A 149 -8.09 27.88 13.05
N ARG A 150 -8.35 28.68 12.02
CA ARG A 150 -7.41 28.87 10.91
C ARG A 150 -6.09 29.41 11.42
N GLN A 151 -6.12 30.43 12.27
CA GLN A 151 -4.90 31.02 12.83
C GLN A 151 -4.11 30.00 13.66
N VAL A 152 -4.76 29.25 14.55
CA VAL A 152 -4.11 28.23 15.39
C VAL A 152 -3.45 27.14 14.52
N TRP A 153 -4.13 26.69 13.47
CA TRP A 153 -3.56 25.71 12.54
C TRP A 153 -2.43 26.31 11.70
N THR A 154 -2.58 27.53 11.20
CA THR A 154 -1.54 28.24 10.45
C THR A 154 -0.28 28.40 11.29
N ASP A 155 -0.40 28.86 12.52
CA ASP A 155 0.74 29.06 13.42
C ASP A 155 1.41 27.71 13.74
N HIS A 156 0.62 26.66 14.01
CA HIS A 156 1.15 25.32 14.28
C HIS A 156 1.87 24.72 13.07
N PHE A 157 1.30 24.83 11.87
CA PHE A 157 1.92 24.33 10.65
C PHE A 157 3.14 25.16 10.24
N MET A 158 3.11 26.48 10.41
CA MET A 158 4.27 27.34 10.17
C MET A 158 5.41 26.98 11.12
N GLU A 159 5.15 26.66 12.38
CA GLU A 159 6.18 26.16 13.29
C GLU A 159 6.72 24.80 12.84
N LEU A 160 5.86 23.85 12.50
CA LEU A 160 6.28 22.52 12.01
C LEU A 160 7.10 22.58 10.70
N LEU A 161 6.75 23.51 9.80
CA LEU A 161 7.41 23.64 8.49
C LEU A 161 8.67 24.51 8.56
N ASN A 162 8.75 25.43 9.52
CA ASN A 162 9.91 26.31 9.71
C ASN A 162 10.89 25.80 10.80
N ASP A 163 10.54 24.77 11.57
CA ASP A 163 11.49 23.95 12.36
C ASP A 163 12.39 23.15 11.40
N THR A 164 13.24 23.90 10.71
CA THR A 164 14.32 23.45 9.83
C THR A 164 15.60 23.19 10.61
N SER A 165 15.51 23.04 11.93
CA SER A 165 16.67 22.69 12.78
C SER A 165 17.27 21.31 12.42
N GLN A 166 16.66 20.54 11.51
CA GLN A 166 17.25 19.36 10.90
C GLN A 166 16.87 19.14 9.42
N SER A 167 17.31 20.01 8.50
CA SER A 167 17.75 19.55 7.17
C SER A 167 18.41 20.71 6.43
N GLY A 168 19.68 20.53 6.08
CA GLY A 168 20.44 21.48 5.28
C GLY A 168 19.69 21.84 3.99
N SER A 169 19.66 23.14 3.72
CA SER A 169 19.36 23.78 2.45
C SER A 169 19.81 22.93 1.25
N GLU A 170 18.89 22.14 0.68
CA GLU A 170 18.95 21.75 -0.71
C GLU A 170 17.97 22.67 -1.44
N VAL A 171 18.54 23.69 -2.10
CA VAL A 171 17.79 24.66 -2.90
C VAL A 171 17.16 23.88 -4.05
N ILE A 172 15.85 23.61 -3.96
CA ILE A 172 15.08 23.17 -5.11
C ILE A 172 14.83 24.42 -5.94
N GLU A 173 15.67 24.64 -6.94
CA GLU A 173 15.39 25.59 -8.02
C GLU A 173 14.13 25.11 -8.74
N ILE A 174 13.01 25.80 -8.49
CA ILE A 174 11.81 25.64 -9.30
C ILE A 174 12.06 26.48 -10.55
N ASP A 175 12.37 25.81 -11.66
CA ASP A 175 12.49 26.42 -12.97
C ASP A 175 11.09 26.91 -13.41
N GLU A 176 10.81 28.18 -13.14
CA GLU A 176 9.64 28.90 -13.63
C GLU A 176 9.82 29.23 -15.12
N ASN A 177 9.91 28.20 -15.95
CA ASN A 177 9.89 28.40 -17.39
C ASN A 177 9.15 27.26 -18.09
N GLU A 178 7.83 27.38 -18.16
CA GLU A 178 7.09 27.14 -19.40
C GLU A 178 5.70 27.77 -19.29
N GLY A 179 5.67 29.08 -19.53
CA GLY A 179 4.46 29.79 -19.88
C GLY A 179 3.92 29.31 -21.23
N ASP A 180 2.62 29.03 -21.23
CA ASP A 180 1.66 29.41 -22.26
C ASP A 180 2.03 29.12 -23.74
N LYS A 181 1.58 27.97 -24.24
CA LYS A 181 1.11 27.84 -25.63
C LYS A 181 -0.07 26.85 -25.72
N THR A 182 -1.28 27.34 -25.46
CA THR A 182 -2.46 26.82 -26.18
C THR A 182 -3.33 27.97 -26.66
N SER A 183 -2.98 28.50 -27.83
CA SER A 183 -3.87 29.23 -28.73
C SER A 183 -3.55 28.87 -30.18
N ARG A 184 -4.62 28.57 -30.94
CA ARG A 184 -4.73 28.14 -32.36
C ARG A 184 -4.33 26.69 -32.64
N ASN A 185 -5.13 25.85 -33.33
CA ASN A 185 -6.19 26.08 -34.33
C ASN A 185 -7.38 25.13 -34.09
#